data_AF-A0A6M3L851-F1
#
_entry.id   AF-A0A6M3L851-F1
#
_cell.length_a   1.000
_cell.length_b   1.000
_cell.length_c   1.000
_cell.angle_alpha   90.00
_cell.angle_beta   90.00
_cell.angle_gamma   90.00
#
_symmetry.space_group_name_H-M   'P 1'
#
loop_
_entity.id
_entity.type
_entity.pdbx_description
1 polymer ?
#
loop_
_entity_poly.entity_id
_entity_poly.type
_entity_poly.pdbx_seq_one_letter_code
_entity_poly.pdbx_strand_id
1 'polypeptide(L)'
;MRKIGVLFLAIIFLFATIGCGNTKVIDGKEYDTYGLLNISDKNPNIEYRTIVGNVIWSIILIETIIFPIYFIGFSLYEPIGIKGNVEKGVVR
;
A
#
# COMPACT_ATOMS: atom_id res chain seq x y z
N MET A 1 -21.82 27.47 1.03
CA MET A 1 -21.64 26.55 2.19
C MET A 1 -21.58 25.07 1.78
N ARG A 2 -22.56 24.52 1.01
CA ARG A 2 -22.55 23.09 0.61
C ARG A 2 -21.30 22.64 -0.16
N LYS A 3 -20.81 23.45 -1.10
CA LYS A 3 -19.60 23.14 -1.92
C LYS A 3 -18.30 23.13 -1.11
N ILE A 4 -18.20 24.02 -0.11
CA ILE A 4 -17.02 24.11 0.78
C ILE A 4 -16.99 22.90 1.73
N GLY A 5 -18.15 22.49 2.26
CA GLY A 5 -18.24 21.28 3.09
C GLY A 5 -17.86 20.00 2.33
N VAL A 6 -18.30 19.86 1.07
CA VAL A 6 -17.91 18.72 0.22
C VAL A 6 -16.41 18.72 -0.08
N LEU A 7 -15.82 19.88 -0.37
CA LEU A 7 -14.39 20.00 -0.59
C LEU A 7 -13.58 19.61 0.64
N PHE A 8 -13.98 20.06 1.83
CA PHE A 8 -13.34 19.67 3.10
C PHE A 8 -13.42 18.17 3.35
N LEU A 9 -14.59 17.56 3.12
CA LEU A 9 -14.78 16.12 3.29
C LEU A 9 -13.91 15.31 2.33
N ALA A 10 -13.81 15.75 1.07
CA ALA A 10 -12.95 15.11 0.07
C ALA A 10 -11.47 15.18 0.46
N ILE A 11 -11.00 16.33 0.96
CA ILE A 11 -9.61 16.50 1.42
C ILE A 11 -9.32 15.58 2.60
N ILE A 12 -10.22 15.49 3.60
CA ILE A 12 -10.07 14.58 4.74
C ILE A 12 -10.01 13.12 4.28
N PHE A 13 -10.83 12.74 3.30
CA PHE A 13 -10.82 11.39 2.73
C PHE A 13 -9.52 11.07 1.98
N LEU A 14 -8.95 12.04 1.25
CA LEU A 14 -7.63 11.90 0.63
C LEU A 14 -6.53 11.65 1.67
N PHE A 15 -6.52 12.42 2.76
CA PHE A 15 -5.54 12.23 3.83
C PHE A 15 -5.73 10.90 4.58
N ALA A 16 -6.96 10.42 4.71
CA ALA A 16 -7.26 9.12 5.31
C ALA A 16 -6.81 7.92 4.46
N THR A 17 -6.48 8.13 3.17
CA THR A 17 -6.16 7.07 2.22
C THR A 17 -4.71 7.15 1.70
N ILE A 18 -3.81 7.85 2.40
CA ILE A 18 -2.40 7.95 1.98
C ILE A 18 -1.83 6.54 1.77
N GLY A 19 -1.45 6.26 0.53
CA GLY A 19 -0.76 5.05 0.15
C GLY A 19 0.68 5.10 0.64
N CYS A 20 0.93 4.57 1.84
CA CYS A 20 2.28 4.45 2.38
C CYS A 20 2.66 2.97 2.38
N GLY A 21 3.61 2.59 1.51
CA GLY A 21 4.24 1.28 1.58
C GLY A 21 5.43 1.34 2.53
N ASN A 22 5.44 0.51 3.56
CA ASN A 22 6.53 0.46 4.52
C ASN A 22 7.43 -0.75 4.26
N THR A 23 8.74 -0.55 4.28
CA THR A 23 9.69 -1.66 4.43
C THR A 23 9.67 -2.15 5.88
N LYS A 24 10.11 -3.38 6.11
CA LYS A 24 10.17 -3.94 7.46
C LYS A 24 11.44 -4.75 7.67
N VAL A 25 12.11 -4.50 8.79
CA VAL A 25 13.24 -5.31 9.24
C VAL A 25 12.73 -6.47 10.09
N ILE A 26 13.05 -7.69 9.68
CA ILE A 26 12.69 -8.93 10.38
C ILE A 26 13.98 -9.76 10.50
N ASP A 27 14.35 -10.13 11.73
CA ASP A 27 15.57 -10.89 12.05
C ASP A 27 16.85 -10.28 11.44
N GLY A 28 16.97 -8.95 11.48
CA GLY A 28 18.13 -8.22 10.98
C GLY A 28 18.20 -8.08 9.45
N LYS A 29 17.21 -8.59 8.71
CA LYS A 29 17.09 -8.41 7.26
C LYS A 29 15.94 -7.47 6.91
N GLU A 30 16.20 -6.50 6.06
CA GLU A 30 15.16 -5.62 5.50
C GLU A 30 14.41 -6.32 4.37
N TYR A 31 13.08 -6.16 4.39
CA TYR A 31 12.18 -6.64 3.37
C TYR A 31 11.42 -5.45 2.78
N ASP A 32 11.44 -5.36 1.46
CA ASP A 32 10.79 -4.29 0.70
C ASP A 32 9.34 -4.60 0.35
N THR A 33 8.62 -3.57 -0.10
CA THR A 33 7.33 -3.76 -0.76
C THR A 33 7.50 -4.39 -2.13
N TYR A 34 6.49 -5.11 -2.61
CA TYR A 34 6.48 -5.62 -3.98
C TYR A 34 5.11 -5.44 -4.64
N GLY A 35 5.06 -5.54 -5.96
CA GLY A 35 3.84 -5.56 -6.75
C GLY A 35 3.92 -6.56 -7.89
N LEU A 36 3.10 -6.36 -8.92
CA LEU A 36 2.95 -7.31 -10.02
C LEU A 36 4.19 -7.44 -10.92
N LEU A 37 5.04 -6.42 -10.97
CA LEU A 37 6.21 -6.36 -11.85
C LEU A 37 7.51 -6.81 -11.17
N ASN A 38 7.54 -6.86 -9.84
CA ASN A 38 8.69 -7.36 -9.07
C ASN A 38 8.31 -8.47 -8.09
N ILE A 39 7.40 -9.36 -8.51
CA ILE A 39 6.97 -10.54 -7.72
C ILE A 39 8.16 -11.42 -7.31
N SER A 40 9.25 -11.44 -8.10
CA SER A 40 10.49 -12.13 -7.79
C SER A 40 11.10 -11.74 -6.44
N ASP A 41 10.83 -10.53 -5.97
CA ASP A 41 11.42 -9.96 -4.74
C ASP A 41 10.65 -10.43 -3.49
N LYS A 42 9.46 -11.02 -3.69
CA LYS A 42 8.63 -11.57 -2.62
C LYS A 42 9.35 -12.70 -1.91
N ASN A 43 9.51 -12.58 -0.59
CA ASN A 43 10.02 -13.67 0.22
C ASN A 43 8.89 -14.66 0.63
N PRO A 44 9.05 -15.99 0.41
CA PRO A 44 8.00 -16.97 0.74
C PRO A 44 7.77 -17.18 2.24
N ASN A 45 8.73 -16.78 3.09
CA ASN A 45 8.67 -16.92 4.54
C ASN A 45 8.12 -15.67 5.24
N ILE A 46 7.89 -14.58 4.50
CA ILE A 46 7.31 -13.34 5.01
C ILE A 46 5.85 -13.25 4.57
N GLU A 47 4.99 -12.84 5.49
CA GLU A 47 3.61 -12.50 5.21
C GLU A 47 3.54 -11.03 4.77
N TYR A 48 2.72 -10.76 3.76
CA TYR A 48 2.54 -9.44 3.21
C TYR A 48 1.05 -9.10 3.16
N ARG A 49 0.72 -7.82 3.32
CA ARG A 49 -0.66 -7.30 3.16
C ARG A 49 -0.75 -6.34 2.00
N THR A 50 -1.92 -6.23 1.42
CA THR A 50 -2.22 -5.22 0.39
C THR A 50 -2.18 -3.82 1.01
N ILE A 51 -1.50 -2.89 0.34
CA ILE A 51 -1.52 -1.47 0.67
C ILE A 51 -2.77 -0.86 0.03
N VAL A 52 -3.88 -0.82 0.77
CA VAL A 52 -5.19 -0.39 0.25
C VAL A 52 -5.15 1.04 -0.31
N GLY A 53 -4.39 1.93 0.33
CA GLY A 53 -4.17 3.29 -0.16
C GLY A 53 -3.59 3.30 -1.58
N ASN A 54 -2.59 2.45 -1.86
CA ASN A 54 -1.97 2.35 -3.19
C ASN A 54 -2.97 1.86 -4.26
N VAL A 55 -3.89 0.97 -3.89
CA VAL A 55 -4.98 0.54 -4.80
C VAL A 55 -5.92 1.72 -5.08
N ILE A 56 -6.38 2.43 -4.06
CA ILE A 56 -7.28 3.59 -4.21
C ILE A 56 -6.61 4.67 -5.08
N TRP A 57 -5.36 5.01 -4.77
CA TRP A 57 -4.61 6.02 -5.51
C TRP A 57 -4.34 5.62 -6.96
N SER A 58 -4.13 4.34 -7.26
CA SER A 58 -3.99 3.87 -8.64
C SER A 58 -5.25 4.10 -9.48
N ILE A 59 -6.43 4.09 -8.86
CA ILE A 59 -7.71 4.34 -9.55
C ILE A 59 -7.93 5.84 -9.72
N ILE A 60 -7.73 6.63 -8.65
CA ILE A 60 -7.89 8.09 -8.69
C ILE A 60 -6.94 8.72 -9.71
N LEU A 61 -5.69 8.23 -9.74
CA LEU A 61 -4.63 8.76 -10.60
C LEU A 61 -4.47 7.98 -11.91
N ILE A 62 -5.50 7.26 -12.36
CA ILE A 62 -5.41 6.37 -13.54
C ILE A 62 -4.94 7.09 -14.80
N GLU A 63 -5.27 8.38 -14.96
CA GLU A 63 -4.85 9.21 -16.10
C GLU A 63 -3.35 9.53 -16.09
N THR A 64 -2.69 9.39 -14.94
CA THR A 64 -1.27 9.71 -14.77
C THR A 64 -0.35 8.51 -14.92
N ILE A 65 -0.84 7.39 -15.49
CA ILE A 65 -0.19 6.13 -15.94
C ILE A 65 0.99 5.63 -15.07
N ILE A 66 2.05 6.42 -14.95
CA ILE A 66 3.20 6.26 -14.06
C ILE A 66 2.77 5.87 -12.63
N PHE A 67 1.85 6.62 -12.02
CA PHE A 67 1.45 6.35 -10.63
C PHE A 67 0.75 4.98 -10.47
N PRO A 68 -0.27 4.62 -11.27
CA PRO A 68 -0.83 3.27 -11.26
C PRO A 68 0.19 2.16 -11.50
N ILE A 69 1.11 2.34 -12.46
CA ILE A 69 2.17 1.36 -12.75
C ILE A 69 3.09 1.20 -11.54
N TYR A 70 3.46 2.29 -10.87
CA TYR A 70 4.31 2.21 -9.68
C TYR A 70 3.58 1.52 -8.51
N PHE A 71 2.37 1.97 -8.17
CA PHE A 71 1.61 1.45 -7.04
C PHE A 71 1.24 -0.02 -7.21
N ILE A 72 0.73 -0.42 -8.38
CA ILE A 72 0.32 -1.80 -8.62
C ILE A 72 1.51 -2.68 -9.00
N GLY A 73 2.47 -2.14 -9.75
CA GLY A 73 3.60 -2.87 -10.28
C GLY A 73 4.70 -3.12 -9.26
N PHE A 74 4.99 -2.17 -8.37
CA PHE A 74 6.15 -2.25 -7.48
C PHE A 74 5.82 -2.11 -6.00
N SER A 75 4.68 -1.50 -5.64
CA SER A 75 4.34 -1.20 -4.24
C SER A 75 2.91 -1.60 -3.89
N LEU A 76 2.48 -2.81 -4.27
CA LEU A 76 1.11 -3.27 -4.01
C LEU A 76 0.98 -3.90 -2.62
N TYR A 77 2.05 -4.52 -2.14
CA TYR A 77 2.09 -5.31 -0.91
C TYR A 77 3.24 -4.88 -0.01
N GLU A 78 2.98 -4.72 1.28
CA GLU A 78 4.00 -4.45 2.31
C GLU A 78 4.21 -5.65 3.24
N PRO A 79 5.45 -5.91 3.71
CA PRO A 79 5.75 -6.98 4.65
C PRO A 79 5.20 -6.69 6.05
N ILE A 80 4.52 -7.66 6.64
CA ILE A 80 3.88 -7.52 7.95
C ILE A 80 4.50 -8.40 9.03
N GLY A 81 5.22 -9.46 8.67
CA GLY A 81 5.90 -10.30 9.65
C GLY A 81 6.27 -11.67 9.10
N ILE A 82 6.79 -12.53 9.99
CA ILE A 82 7.09 -13.92 9.64
C ILE A 82 5.79 -14.66 9.42
N LYS A 83 5.71 -15.40 8.31
CA LYS A 83 4.53 -16.17 7.93
C LYS A 83 4.11 -17.12 9.04
N GLY A 84 2.84 -17.05 9.44
CA GLY A 84 2.29 -17.89 10.52
C GLY A 84 2.51 -17.33 11.92
N ASN A 85 3.23 -16.22 12.07
CA ASN A 85 3.42 -15.51 13.34
C ASN A 85 2.89 -14.06 13.26
N VAL A 86 1.90 -13.82 12.40
CA VAL A 86 1.26 -12.50 12.24
C VAL A 86 -0.16 -12.58 12.75
N GLU A 87 -0.53 -11.65 13.64
CA GLU A 87 -1.92 -11.47 14.05
C GLU A 87 -2.76 -10.98 12.86
N LYS A 88 -3.62 -11.85 12.35
CA LYS A 88 -4.52 -11.54 11.24
C LYS A 88 -5.63 -10.62 11.75
N GLY A 89 -5.51 -9.32 11.48
CA GLY A 89 -6.56 -8.36 11.85
C GLY A 89 -6.18 -6.89 11.75
N VAL A 90 -4.89 -6.55 11.66
CA VAL A 90 -4.47 -5.14 11.60
C VAL A 90 -4.47 -4.65 10.15
N VAL A 91 -5.65 -4.23 9.68
CA VAL A 91 -5.73 -3.30 8.54
C VAL A 91 -5.58 -1.89 9.13
N ARG A 92 -4.35 -1.36 9.17
CA ARG A 92 -4.12 0.08 9.35
C ARG A 92 -4.49 0.84 8.10
#